data_AF-A0A352XQ37-F1
#
_entry.id   AF-A0A352XQ37-F1
#
_cell.length_a   1.000
_cell.length_b   1.000
_cell.length_c   1.000
_cell.angle_alpha   90.00
_cell.angle_beta   90.00
_cell.angle_gamma   90.00
#
_symmetry.space_group_name_H-M   'P 1'
#
loop_
_entity.id
_entity.type
_entity.pdbx_description
1 polymer ?
#
loop_
_entity_poly.entity_id
_entity_poly.type
_entity_poly.pdbx_seq_one_letter_code
_entity_poly.pdbx_strand_id
1 'polypeptide(L)'
;MGLSVCPAAVVAAPVEVVWEFLAHPARYSEWIDGQVDHVEPPGPAVVGQTITVTAPAFGRKWHALFKVEKVDAEKHQLGMHVTFPLGMQLREHVSCTSIDAISCNVQYG
;
A
#
# COMPACT_ATOMS: atom_id res chain seq x y z
N MET A 1 17.71 -4.23 14.82
CA MET A 1 18.28 -4.21 13.46
C MET A 1 17.11 -4.25 12.49
N GLY A 2 17.00 -3.26 11.59
CA GLY A 2 15.91 -3.16 10.63
C GLY A 2 16.44 -3.37 9.21
N LEU A 3 15.58 -3.86 8.33
CA LEU A 3 15.83 -3.88 6.89
C LEU A 3 15.10 -2.69 6.27
N SER A 4 15.77 -1.98 5.37
CA SER A 4 15.15 -0.96 4.53
C SER A 4 15.34 -1.38 3.08
N VAL A 5 14.24 -1.36 2.34
CA VAL A 5 14.21 -1.61 0.90
C VAL A 5 13.48 -0.44 0.25
N CYS A 6 13.90 -0.02 -0.94
CA CYS A 6 13.22 1.02 -1.71
C CYS A 6 13.02 0.56 -3.16
N PRO A 7 12.22 -0.48 -3.40
CA PRO A 7 11.83 -0.84 -4.76
C PRO A 7 11.15 0.33 -5.47
N ALA A 8 11.38 0.40 -6.78
CA ALA A 8 10.79 1.38 -7.67
C ALA A 8 10.42 0.73 -9.00
N ALA A 9 9.34 1.19 -9.61
CA ALA A 9 8.87 0.72 -10.90
C ALA A 9 8.32 1.88 -11.73
N VAL A 10 8.60 1.86 -13.04
CA VAL A 10 7.93 2.75 -14.00
C VAL A 10 6.67 2.07 -14.49
N VAL A 11 5.53 2.77 -14.38
CA VAL A 11 4.22 2.30 -14.84
C VAL A 11 3.82 3.12 -16.05
N ALA A 12 3.41 2.44 -17.13
CA ALA A 12 2.92 3.07 -18.36
C ALA A 12 1.45 3.54 -18.21
N ALA A 13 1.20 4.38 -17.20
CA ALA A 13 -0.07 5.05 -16.98
C ALA A 13 0.14 6.43 -16.34
N PRO A 14 -0.80 7.39 -16.50
CA PRO A 14 -0.77 8.67 -15.80
C PRO A 14 -0.77 8.49 -14.28
N VAL A 15 -0.12 9.41 -13.57
CA VAL A 15 0.05 9.32 -12.11
C VAL A 15 -1.28 9.31 -11.37
N GLU A 16 -2.27 10.03 -11.87
CA GLU A 16 -3.60 10.14 -11.27
C GLU A 16 -4.34 8.79 -11.31
N VAL A 17 -4.18 8.04 -12.40
CA VAL A 17 -4.78 6.71 -12.56
C VAL A 17 -4.13 5.72 -11.61
N VAL A 18 -2.80 5.75 -11.51
CA VAL A 18 -2.05 4.86 -10.61
C VAL A 18 -2.32 5.22 -9.15
N TRP A 19 -2.41 6.51 -8.82
CA TRP A 19 -2.76 6.97 -7.49
C TRP A 19 -4.17 6.56 -7.10
N GLU A 20 -5.16 6.70 -7.99
CA GLU A 20 -6.51 6.22 -7.72
C GLU A 20 -6.50 4.72 -7.42
N PHE A 21 -5.71 3.92 -8.14
CA PHE A 21 -5.57 2.50 -7.84
C PHE A 21 -4.95 2.22 -6.45
N LEU A 22 -3.85 2.90 -6.13
CA LEU A 22 -3.09 2.69 -4.89
C LEU A 22 -3.75 3.33 -3.65
N ALA A 23 -4.57 4.35 -3.82
CA ALA A 23 -5.29 5.01 -2.74
C ALA A 23 -6.63 4.32 -2.42
N HIS A 24 -6.95 3.18 -3.03
CA HIS A 24 -8.17 2.42 -2.74
C HIS A 24 -7.84 1.05 -2.13
N PRO A 25 -7.82 0.93 -0.78
CA PRO A 25 -7.45 -0.30 -0.09
C PRO A 25 -8.24 -1.55 -0.49
N ALA A 26 -9.51 -1.40 -0.86
CA ALA A 26 -10.32 -2.53 -1.33
C ALA A 26 -9.75 -3.24 -2.58
N ARG A 27 -8.90 -2.53 -3.34
CA ARG A 27 -8.25 -3.03 -4.56
C ARG A 27 -6.90 -3.69 -4.31
N TYR A 28 -6.40 -3.70 -3.08
CA TYR A 28 -5.04 -4.20 -2.84
C TYR A 28 -4.89 -5.67 -3.21
N SER A 29 -5.94 -6.48 -3.05
CA SER A 29 -5.97 -7.88 -3.50
C SER A 29 -5.66 -8.07 -4.99
N GLU A 30 -5.75 -7.02 -5.82
CA GLU A 30 -5.42 -7.06 -7.25
C GLU A 30 -3.90 -7.06 -7.50
N TRP A 31 -3.08 -6.64 -6.54
CA TRP A 31 -1.63 -6.44 -6.75
C TRP A 31 -0.72 -6.86 -5.59
N ILE A 32 -1.27 -7.16 -4.41
CA ILE A 32 -0.52 -7.79 -3.32
C ILE A 32 -0.68 -9.32 -3.37
N ASP A 33 0.31 -10.04 -2.84
CA ASP A 33 0.21 -11.49 -2.62
C ASP A 33 -0.65 -11.83 -1.38
N GLY A 34 -1.88 -11.33 -1.35
CA GLY A 34 -2.78 -11.39 -0.22
C GLY A 34 -4.21 -11.03 -0.60
N GLN A 35 -5.11 -11.10 0.38
CA GLN A 35 -6.53 -10.79 0.22
C GLN A 35 -6.94 -9.79 1.29
N VAL A 36 -7.50 -8.66 0.86
CA VAL A 36 -8.13 -7.68 1.73
C VAL A 36 -9.42 -8.28 2.27
N ASP A 37 -9.47 -8.47 3.59
CA ASP A 37 -10.63 -9.05 4.27
C ASP A 37 -11.63 -7.97 4.70
N HIS A 38 -11.13 -6.81 5.16
CA HIS A 38 -11.95 -5.70 5.66
C HIS A 38 -11.19 -4.37 5.59
N VAL A 39 -11.94 -3.28 5.41
CA VAL A 39 -11.44 -1.90 5.39
C VAL A 39 -12.36 -1.05 6.26
N GLU A 40 -11.82 -0.40 7.29
CA GLU A 40 -12.59 0.43 8.22
C GLU A 40 -11.95 1.81 8.45
N PRO A 41 -12.64 2.93 8.15
CA PRO A 41 -13.90 3.00 7.41
C PRO A 41 -13.71 2.58 5.94
N PRO A 42 -14.77 2.13 5.23
CA PRO A 42 -14.66 1.79 3.81
C PRO A 42 -14.44 3.02 2.94
N GLY A 43 -13.81 2.82 1.76
CA GLY A 43 -13.59 3.87 0.76
C GLY A 43 -12.10 4.13 0.49
N PRO A 44 -11.77 5.28 -0.12
CA PRO A 44 -10.39 5.70 -0.34
C PRO A 44 -9.58 5.76 0.96
N ALA A 45 -8.25 5.73 0.83
CA ALA A 45 -7.33 5.80 1.94
C ALA A 45 -7.51 7.10 2.72
N VAL A 46 -7.75 6.98 4.02
CA VAL A 46 -7.83 8.10 4.96
C VAL A 46 -7.01 7.80 6.21
N VAL A 47 -6.43 8.83 6.81
CA VAL A 47 -5.62 8.66 8.03
C VAL A 47 -6.48 8.05 9.15
N GLY A 48 -5.92 7.05 9.83
CA GLY A 48 -6.60 6.30 10.88
C GLY A 48 -7.37 5.07 10.38
N GLN A 49 -7.54 4.93 9.06
CA GLN A 49 -8.16 3.74 8.46
C GLN A 49 -7.34 2.49 8.76
N THR A 50 -8.05 1.39 8.98
CA THR A 50 -7.48 0.08 9.26
C THR A 50 -7.88 -0.89 8.16
N ILE A 51 -6.92 -1.65 7.67
CA ILE A 51 -7.12 -2.64 6.59
C ILE A 51 -6.60 -3.98 7.10
N THR A 52 -7.46 -4.98 7.14
CA THR A 52 -7.07 -6.35 7.51
C THR A 52 -6.83 -7.16 6.23
N VAL A 53 -5.69 -7.81 6.15
CA VAL A 53 -5.27 -8.60 4.99
C VAL A 53 -4.90 -10.00 5.44
N THR A 54 -5.27 -11.01 4.67
CA THR A 54 -4.81 -12.38 4.82
C THR A 54 -3.90 -12.78 3.65
N ALA A 55 -2.69 -13.24 3.95
CA ALA A 55 -1.71 -13.66 2.94
C ALA A 55 -1.20 -15.10 3.19
N PRO A 56 -1.01 -15.93 2.15
CA PRO A 56 -0.40 -17.25 2.29
C PRO A 56 1.13 -17.13 2.39
N ALA A 57 1.73 -17.74 3.42
CA ALA A 57 3.18 -17.89 3.53
C ALA A 57 3.52 -19.14 4.34
N PHE A 58 4.64 -19.80 4.02
CA PHE A 58 5.12 -20.98 4.77
C PHE A 58 4.05 -22.08 4.97
N GLY A 59 3.19 -22.30 3.97
CA GLY A 59 2.11 -23.30 4.02
C GLY A 59 0.93 -22.94 4.95
N ARG A 60 0.82 -21.69 5.41
CA ARG A 60 -0.26 -21.20 6.30
C ARG A 60 -0.82 -19.87 5.81
N LYS A 61 -2.00 -19.51 6.29
CA LYS A 61 -2.57 -18.16 6.12
C LYS A 61 -2.16 -17.30 7.31
N TRP A 62 -1.72 -16.08 7.05
CA TRP A 62 -1.27 -15.11 8.05
C TRP A 62 -2.07 -13.83 7.91
N HIS A 63 -2.41 -13.21 9.04
CA HIS A 63 -3.11 -11.94 9.09
C HIS A 63 -2.12 -10.78 9.25
N ALA A 64 -2.28 -9.75 8.45
CA ALA A 64 -1.58 -8.48 8.56
C ALA A 64 -2.60 -7.37 8.81
N LEU A 65 -2.22 -6.43 9.66
CA LEU A 65 -3.01 -5.25 9.98
C LEU A 65 -2.28 -4.02 9.48
N PHE A 66 -2.86 -3.33 8.50
CA PHE A 66 -2.33 -2.08 7.97
C PHE A 66 -3.10 -0.94 8.63
N LYS A 67 -2.37 0.06 9.12
CA LYS A 67 -2.93 1.30 9.62
C LYS A 67 -2.43 2.44 8.76
N VAL A 68 -3.35 3.19 8.16
CA VAL A 68 -3.00 4.37 7.36
C VAL A 68 -2.60 5.51 8.30
N GLU A 69 -1.36 5.99 8.15
CA GLU A 69 -0.79 7.04 9.00
C GLU A 69 -0.65 8.38 8.25
N LYS A 70 -0.47 8.33 6.94
CA LYS A 70 -0.33 9.52 6.09
C LYS A 70 -1.03 9.30 4.75
N VAL A 71 -1.78 10.30 4.31
CA VAL A 71 -2.28 10.39 2.93
C VAL A 71 -2.03 11.82 2.47
N ASP A 72 -1.29 11.97 1.38
CA ASP A 72 -1.05 13.24 0.70
C ASP A 72 -1.45 13.06 -0.76
N ALA A 73 -2.71 13.38 -1.06
CA ALA A 73 -3.26 13.18 -2.40
C ALA A 73 -2.65 14.15 -3.43
N GLU A 74 -2.20 15.34 -3.01
CA GLU A 74 -1.56 16.31 -3.91
C GLU A 74 -0.17 15.82 -4.35
N LYS A 75 0.56 15.15 -3.46
CA LYS A 75 1.88 14.57 -3.75
C LYS A 75 1.85 13.09 -4.09
N HIS A 76 0.65 12.49 -4.15
CA HIS A 76 0.42 11.06 -4.36
C HIS A 76 1.28 10.18 -3.43
N GLN A 77 1.24 10.47 -2.13
CA GLN A 77 1.97 9.71 -1.10
C GLN A 77 1.02 9.06 -0.10
N LEU A 78 1.30 7.80 0.21
CA LEU A 78 0.60 7.00 1.20
C LEU A 78 1.61 6.42 2.19
N GLY A 79 1.39 6.65 3.47
CA GLY A 79 2.17 6.05 4.56
C GLY A 79 1.30 5.11 5.39
N MET A 80 1.79 3.91 5.62
CA MET A 80 1.11 2.89 6.42
C MET A 80 2.04 2.23 7.42
N HIS A 81 1.52 1.90 8.59
CA HIS A 81 2.19 0.99 9.52
C HIS A 81 1.52 -0.37 9.42
N VAL A 82 2.27 -1.39 9.02
CA VAL A 82 1.81 -2.77 8.92
C VAL A 82 2.31 -3.57 10.11
N THR A 83 1.41 -4.27 10.78
CA THR A 83 1.73 -5.21 11.85
C THR A 83 1.44 -6.63 11.37
N PHE A 84 2.45 -7.49 11.47
CA PHE A 84 2.35 -8.90 11.15
C PHE A 84 2.41 -9.73 12.44
N PRO A 85 2.12 -11.05 12.37
CA PRO A 85 2.25 -11.94 13.51
C PRO A 85 3.70 -12.02 13.98
N LEU A 86 3.90 -12.49 15.22
CA LEU A 86 5.22 -12.60 15.86
C LEU A 86 5.91 -11.25 16.13
N GLY A 87 5.15 -10.15 16.14
CA GLY A 87 5.66 -8.81 16.48
C GLY A 87 6.45 -8.12 15.36
N MET A 88 6.45 -8.68 14.14
CA MET A 88 7.07 -8.04 12.99
C MET A 88 6.26 -6.81 12.56
N GLN A 89 6.96 -5.75 12.18
CA GLN A 89 6.36 -4.48 11.78
C GLN A 89 7.05 -3.94 10.53
N LEU A 90 6.29 -3.25 9.69
CA LEU A 90 6.76 -2.55 8.51
C LEU A 90 6.19 -1.13 8.54
N ARG A 91 7.04 -0.15 8.25
CA ARG A 91 6.59 1.20 7.92
C ARG A 91 6.70 1.34 6.43
N GLU A 92 5.56 1.27 5.77
CA GLU A 92 5.45 1.31 4.33
C GLU A 92 5.24 2.75 3.87
N HIS A 93 6.03 3.19 2.90
CA HIS A 93 5.85 4.46 2.22
C HIS A 93 5.71 4.26 0.71
N VAL A 94 4.50 4.46 0.20
CA VAL A 94 4.23 4.45 -1.23
C VAL A 94 4.18 5.88 -1.75
N SER A 95 4.85 6.15 -2.86
CA SER A 95 4.78 7.43 -3.57
C SER A 95 4.72 7.24 -5.08
N CYS A 96 3.97 8.11 -5.74
CA CYS A 96 3.89 8.14 -7.21
C CYS A 96 4.30 9.52 -7.73
N THR A 97 5.17 9.56 -8.73
CA THR A 97 5.59 10.80 -9.37
C THR A 97 5.41 10.71 -10.88
N SER A 98 4.78 11.71 -11.49
CA SER A 98 4.67 11.78 -12.95
C SER A 98 6.06 11.87 -13.58
N ILE A 99 6.26 11.09 -14.64
CA ILE A 99 7.42 11.20 -15.53
C ILE A 99 7.01 12.05 -16.73
N ASP A 100 5.86 11.71 -17.33
CA ASP A 100 5.22 12.45 -18.40
C ASP A 100 3.68 12.26 -18.36
N ALA A 101 2.99 12.60 -19.44
CA ALA A 101 1.53 12.54 -19.54
C ALA A 101 0.95 11.11 -19.56
N ILE A 102 1.77 10.08 -19.80
CA ILE A 102 1.31 8.68 -19.96
C ILE A 102 2.09 7.69 -19.08
N SER A 103 3.01 8.18 -18.25
CA SER A 103 3.83 7.33 -17.39
C SER A 103 4.18 7.99 -16.06
N CYS A 104 4.37 7.16 -15.04
CA CYS A 104 4.79 7.58 -13.71
C CYS A 104 5.77 6.59 -13.07
N ASN A 105 6.53 7.07 -12.10
CA ASN A 105 7.34 6.24 -11.23
C ASN A 105 6.56 5.95 -9.94
N VAL A 106 6.58 4.70 -9.50
CA VAL A 106 6.05 4.26 -8.20
C VAL A 106 7.21 3.79 -7.35
N GLN A 107 7.33 4.33 -6.14
CA GLN A 107 8.29 3.88 -5.13
C GLN A 107 7.54 3.38 -3.90
N TYR A 108 8.00 2.28 -3.32
CA TYR A 108 7.37 1.63 -2.17
C TYR A 108 8.44 1.03 -1.25
N GLY A 109 8.14 0.78 0.02
CA GLY A 109 9.06 0.20 1.03
C GLY A 109 9.19 0.97 2.34
#